data_AF-A0A5S3U6W4-F1
#
_entry.id   AF-A0A5S3U6W4-F1
#
_cell.length_a   1.000
_cell.length_b   1.000
_cell.length_c   1.000
_cell.angle_alpha   90.00
_cell.angle_beta   90.00
_cell.angle_gamma   90.00
#
_symmetry.space_group_name_H-M   'P 1'
#
loop_
_entity.id
_entity.type
_entity.pdbx_description
1 polymer ?
#
loop_
_entity_poly.entity_id
_entity_poly.type
_entity_poly.pdbx_seq_one_letter_code
_entity_poly.pdbx_strand_id
1 'polypeptide(L)'
;MTSTYDTEYQNACWEAGASDFIGKPITASTLIHRTKNHLENKLRLEKLLQLTYKDSLTGLFNRHYLDLEVANVFKQTSRERKPFSLLILDIDYFKLYNDQYAHPQRDASL
;
A
#
# COMPACT_ATOMS: atom_id res chain seq x y z
N MET A 1 34.13 22.92 -24.77
CA MET A 1 33.29 22.61 -23.59
C MET A 1 31.88 22.46 -24.09
N THR A 2 31.42 21.22 -24.28
CA THR A 2 30.13 20.90 -24.90
C THR A 2 29.43 19.95 -23.94
N SER A 3 28.73 20.51 -22.95
CA SER A 3 28.05 19.78 -21.89
C SER A 3 26.65 19.33 -22.33
N THR A 4 26.59 18.21 -23.05
CA THR A 4 25.35 17.51 -23.33
C THR A 4 25.54 16.09 -22.83
N TYR A 5 24.81 15.72 -21.76
CA TYR A 5 24.92 14.47 -21.00
C TYR A 5 26.24 14.32 -20.26
N ASP A 6 26.38 15.10 -19.20
CA ASP A 6 27.43 14.83 -18.22
C ASP A 6 27.00 13.64 -17.37
N THR A 7 27.41 12.45 -17.81
CA THR A 7 27.09 11.14 -17.23
C THR A 7 27.37 11.09 -15.74
N GLU A 8 28.35 11.89 -15.27
CA GLU A 8 28.72 11.99 -13.87
C GLU A 8 27.57 12.53 -13.01
N TYR A 9 26.89 13.60 -13.43
CA TYR A 9 25.73 14.14 -12.72
C TYR A 9 24.52 13.20 -12.76
N GLN A 10 24.34 12.51 -13.89
CA GLN A 10 23.27 11.54 -14.01
C GLN A 10 23.52 10.36 -13.05
N ASN A 11 24.74 9.84 -12.97
CA ASN A 11 25.12 8.78 -12.04
C ASN A 11 24.98 9.22 -10.58
N ALA A 12 25.46 10.42 -10.23
CA ALA A 12 25.28 10.98 -8.89
C ALA A 12 23.80 11.10 -8.50
N CYS A 13 22.93 11.45 -9.44
CA CYS A 13 21.49 11.52 -9.22
C CYS A 13 20.90 10.14 -8.88
N TRP A 14 21.31 9.09 -9.59
CA TRP A 14 20.88 7.72 -9.31
C TRP A 14 21.41 7.19 -7.97
N GLU A 15 22.68 7.43 -7.66
CA GLU A 15 23.30 7.01 -6.40
C GLU A 15 22.68 7.69 -5.17
N ALA A 16 22.17 8.92 -5.34
CA ALA A 16 21.41 9.64 -4.33
C ALA A 16 19.98 9.08 -4.12
N GLY A 17 19.55 8.08 -4.90
CA GLY A 17 18.24 7.44 -4.80
C GLY A 17 17.13 8.13 -5.60
N ALA A 18 17.47 8.98 -6.57
CA ALA A 18 16.47 9.56 -7.46
C ALA A 18 15.78 8.46 -8.30
N SER A 19 14.46 8.54 -8.40
CA SER A 19 13.68 7.58 -9.20
C SER A 19 13.62 7.93 -10.68
N ASP A 20 14.01 9.16 -11.06
CA ASP A 20 13.98 9.64 -12.44
C ASP A 20 14.97 10.80 -12.65
N PHE A 21 15.49 10.96 -13.86
CA PHE A 21 16.41 12.03 -14.27
C PHE A 21 15.95 12.67 -15.58
N ILE A 22 15.64 13.96 -15.56
CA ILE A 22 15.19 14.72 -16.75
C ILE A 22 16.25 15.76 -17.11
N GLY A 23 16.93 15.52 -18.24
CA GLY A 23 17.89 16.45 -18.81
C GLY A 23 17.22 17.70 -19.39
N LYS A 24 17.98 18.81 -19.45
CA LYS A 24 17.55 20.06 -20.10
C LYS A 24 18.05 20.13 -21.55
N PRO A 25 17.34 20.84 -22.45
CA PRO A 25 16.06 21.51 -22.23
C PRO A 25 14.91 20.50 -22.05
N ILE A 26 13.99 20.80 -21.14
CA ILE A 26 12.90 19.88 -20.80
C ILE A 26 11.89 19.83 -21.95
N THR A 27 11.67 18.64 -22.49
CA THR A 27 10.58 18.39 -23.43
C THR A 27 9.28 18.13 -22.66
N ALA A 28 8.29 19.01 -22.84
CA ALA A 28 7.03 18.95 -22.09
C ALA A 28 6.28 17.61 -22.23
N SER A 29 6.26 17.02 -23.42
CA SER A 29 5.62 15.71 -23.65
C SER A 29 6.30 14.59 -22.84
N THR A 30 7.63 14.54 -22.82
CA THR A 30 8.39 13.56 -22.03
C THR A 30 8.13 13.71 -20.54
N LEU A 31 8.06 14.94 -20.03
CA LEU A 31 7.71 15.21 -18.63
C LEU A 31 6.29 14.71 -18.30
N ILE A 32 5.30 15.01 -19.14
CA ILE A 32 3.92 14.56 -18.94
C ILE A 32 3.82 13.04 -18.92
N HIS A 33 4.45 12.34 -19.88
CA HIS A 33 4.45 10.88 -19.93
C HIS A 33 5.09 10.26 -18.68
N ARG A 34 6.22 10.81 -18.22
CA ARG A 34 6.90 10.33 -17.00
C ARG A 34 6.05 10.53 -15.76
N THR A 35 5.51 11.73 -15.56
CA THR A 35 4.61 12.03 -14.43
C THR A 35 3.39 11.12 -14.43
N LYS A 36 2.79 10.88 -15.61
CA LYS A 36 1.66 9.95 -15.74
C LYS A 36 2.04 8.53 -15.34
N ASN A 37 3.17 8.01 -15.80
CA ASN A 37 3.64 6.67 -15.44
C ASN A 37 3.91 6.55 -13.93
N HIS A 38 4.54 7.55 -13.31
CA HIS A 38 4.78 7.56 -11.86
C HIS A 38 3.46 7.54 -11.07
N LEU A 39 2.48 8.31 -11.51
CA LEU A 39 1.15 8.32 -10.89
C LEU A 39 0.43 6.97 -11.06
N GLU A 40 0.44 6.39 -12.26
CA GLU A 40 -0.15 5.08 -12.53
C GLU A 40 0.49 3.98 -11.68
N ASN A 41 1.83 3.99 -11.55
CA ASN A 41 2.55 3.03 -10.71
C ASN A 41 2.17 3.18 -9.24
N LYS A 42 2.07 4.42 -8.73
CA LYS A 42 1.61 4.68 -7.36
C LYS A 42 0.21 4.13 -7.13
N LEU A 43 -0.74 4.40 -8.03
CA LEU A 43 -2.11 3.91 -7.91
C LEU A 43 -2.20 2.39 -7.98
N ARG A 44 -1.39 1.73 -8.82
CA ARG A 44 -1.30 0.26 -8.86
C ARG A 44 -0.78 -0.29 -7.54
N LEU A 45 0.26 0.31 -6.98
CA LEU A 45 0.81 -0.10 -5.69
C LEU A 45 -0.23 0.07 -4.56
N GLU A 46 -0.91 1.21 -4.51
CA GLU A 46 -1.99 1.46 -3.53
C GLU A 46 -3.10 0.41 -3.63
N LYS A 47 -3.49 0.04 -4.87
CA LYS A 47 -4.49 -1.00 -5.08
C LYS A 47 -4.01 -2.38 -4.61
N LEU A 48 -2.75 -2.73 -4.86
CA LEU A 48 -2.17 -3.97 -4.35
C LEU A 48 -2.15 -3.97 -2.82
N LEU A 49 -1.72 -2.88 -2.19
CA LEU A 49 -1.72 -2.76 -0.73
C LEU A 49 -3.13 -2.86 -0.16
N GLN A 50 -4.15 -2.29 -0.81
CA GLN A 50 -5.54 -2.48 -0.41
C GLN A 50 -5.95 -3.95 -0.47
N LEU A 51 -5.64 -4.66 -1.56
CA LEU A 51 -5.96 -6.09 -1.69
C LEU A 51 -5.20 -6.97 -0.69
N THR A 52 -3.98 -6.58 -0.32
CA THR A 52 -3.15 -7.32 0.64
C THR A 52 -3.55 -7.06 2.08
N TYR A 53 -3.95 -5.84 2.43
CA TYR A 53 -4.18 -5.42 3.82
C TYR A 53 -5.63 -5.23 4.21
N LYS A 54 -6.58 -5.23 3.27
CA LYS A 54 -8.00 -5.13 3.58
C LYS A 54 -8.69 -6.48 3.50
N ASP A 55 -9.56 -6.75 4.46
CA ASP A 55 -10.51 -7.85 4.40
C ASP A 55 -11.57 -7.55 3.32
N SER A 56 -11.85 -8.52 2.45
CA SER A 56 -12.71 -8.32 1.28
C SER A 56 -14.19 -8.20 1.63
N LEU A 57 -14.62 -8.78 2.76
CA LEU A 57 -16.00 -8.75 3.20
C LEU A 57 -16.35 -7.44 3.91
N THR A 58 -15.42 -6.91 4.72
CA THR A 58 -15.67 -5.77 5.60
C THR A 58 -14.98 -4.48 5.18
N GLY A 59 -13.94 -4.54 4.33
CA GLY A 59 -13.10 -3.38 3.98
C GLY A 59 -12.22 -2.86 5.12
N LEU A 60 -12.24 -3.52 6.29
CA LEU A 60 -11.37 -3.22 7.41
C LEU A 60 -9.97 -3.76 7.17
N PHE A 61 -8.98 -3.27 7.92
CA PHE A 61 -7.66 -3.88 7.86
C PHE A 61 -7.73 -5.32 8.38
N ASN A 62 -7.09 -6.23 7.64
CA ASN A 62 -7.08 -7.63 7.98
C ASN A 62 -6.09 -7.92 9.12
N ARG A 63 -6.12 -9.17 9.59
CA ARG A 63 -5.28 -9.63 10.69
C ARG A 63 -3.78 -9.50 10.37
N HIS A 64 -3.39 -9.77 9.13
CA HIS A 64 -2.01 -9.67 8.70
C HIS A 64 -1.45 -8.25 8.84
N TYR A 65 -2.23 -7.24 8.44
CA TYR A 65 -1.85 -5.84 8.64
C TYR A 65 -1.71 -5.48 10.12
N LEU A 66 -2.65 -5.94 10.96
CA LEU A 66 -2.56 -5.73 12.42
C LEU A 66 -1.27 -6.31 13.00
N ASP A 67 -0.89 -7.53 12.62
CA ASP A 67 0.31 -8.19 13.13
C ASP A 67 1.61 -7.44 12.72
N LEU A 68 1.63 -6.81 11.53
CA LEU A 68 2.75 -5.99 11.08
C LEU A 68 2.83 -4.65 11.82
N GLU A 69 1.70 -3.96 12.01
CA GLU A 69 1.69 -2.59 12.53
C GLU A 69 1.65 -2.49 14.05
N VAL A 70 1.06 -3.45 14.76
CA VAL A 70 0.88 -3.38 16.21
C VAL A 70 2.22 -3.21 16.94
N ALA A 71 3.27 -3.88 16.46
CA ALA A 71 4.61 -3.78 17.03
C ALA A 71 5.23 -2.38 16.82
N ASN A 72 4.97 -1.76 15.67
CA ASN A 72 5.45 -0.41 15.34
C ASN A 72 4.76 0.64 16.22
N VAL A 73 3.43 0.58 16.30
CA VAL A 73 2.62 1.48 17.13
C VAL A 73 2.97 1.33 18.60
N PHE A 74 3.17 0.10 19.10
CA PHE A 74 3.60 -0.13 20.47
C PHE A 74 4.98 0.48 20.77
N LYS A 75 5.96 0.28 19.88
CA LYS A 75 7.30 0.90 20.02
C LYS A 75 7.21 2.43 20.02
N GLN A 76 6.38 3.00 19.14
CA GLN A 76 6.20 4.44 19.06
C GLN A 76 5.56 5.02 20.33
N THR A 77 4.44 4.45 20.76
CA THR A 77 3.70 4.91 21.96
C THR A 77 4.54 4.76 23.23
N SER A 78 5.35 3.70 23.35
CA SER A 78 6.32 3.53 24.42
C SER A 78 7.38 4.64 24.46
N ARG A 79 7.96 5.00 23.30
CA ARG A 79 8.91 6.12 23.19
C ARG A 79 8.27 7.47 23.55
N GLU A 80 7.02 7.67 23.15
CA GLU A 80 6.25 8.88 23.43
C GLU A 80 5.66 8.91 24.85
N ARG A 81 5.82 7.84 25.64
CA ARG A 81 5.20 7.64 26.96
C ARG A 81 3.68 7.83 26.94
N LYS A 82 3.03 7.43 25.84
CA LYS A 82 1.58 7.45 25.69
C LYS A 82 0.99 6.08 26.01
N PRO A 83 -0.20 6.02 26.63
CA PRO A 83 -0.91 4.77 26.84
C PRO A 83 -1.26 4.12 25.49
N PHE A 84 -1.18 2.80 25.44
CA PHE A 84 -1.60 1.97 24.30
C PHE A 84 -2.66 0.99 24.77
N SER A 85 -3.73 0.85 23.99
CA SER A 85 -4.85 -0.06 24.26
C SER A 85 -5.22 -0.82 22.98
N LEU A 86 -5.62 -2.09 23.14
CA LEU A 86 -6.11 -2.93 22.04
C LEU A 86 -7.50 -3.46 22.40
N LEU A 87 -8.45 -3.35 21.46
CA LEU A 87 -9.79 -3.90 21.60
C LEU A 87 -9.91 -5.14 20.70
N ILE A 88 -10.35 -6.25 21.30
CA ILE A 88 -10.69 -7.48 20.58
C ILE A 88 -12.19 -7.65 20.70
N LEU A 89 -12.86 -7.80 19.55
CA LEU A 89 -14.29 -8.00 19.45
C LEU A 89 -14.54 -9.41 18.91
N ASP A 90 -15.45 -10.14 19.53
CA ASP A 90 -15.98 -11.41 19.02
C ASP A 90 -17.50 -11.29 18.93
N ILE A 91 -18.10 -11.90 17.89
CA ILE A 91 -19.55 -11.87 17.70
C ILE A 91 -20.13 -13.15 18.30
N ASP A 92 -20.87 -13.00 19.39
CA ASP A 92 -21.56 -14.12 20.04
C ASP A 92 -22.51 -14.83 19.06
N TYR A 93 -22.52 -16.16 19.12
CA TYR A 93 -23.40 -17.02 18.30
C TYR A 93 -23.26 -16.85 16.77
N PHE A 94 -22.16 -16.28 16.26
CA PHE A 94 -21.97 -16.06 14.83
C PHE A 94 -22.11 -17.34 13.98
N LYS A 95 -21.70 -18.49 14.53
CA LYS A 95 -21.87 -19.80 13.88
C LYS A 95 -23.35 -20.16 13.67
N LEU A 96 -24.21 -19.93 14.67
CA LEU A 96 -25.64 -20.21 14.58
C LEU A 96 -26.31 -19.35 13.51
N TYR A 97 -25.92 -18.07 13.41
CA TYR A 97 -26.39 -17.17 12.36
C TYR A 97 -25.97 -17.67 10.97
N ASN A 98 -24.69 -18.00 10.77
CA ASN A 98 -24.24 -18.54 9.48
C ASN A 98 -24.93 -19.86 9.15
N ASP A 99 -25.11 -20.76 10.11
CA ASP A 99 -25.78 -22.05 9.88
C ASP A 99 -27.26 -21.88 9.50
N GLN A 100 -27.93 -20.83 9.99
CA GLN A 100 -29.34 -20.51 9.68
C GLN A 100 -29.53 -19.76 8.36
N TYR A 101 -28.60 -18.90 7.96
CA TYR A 101 -28.76 -17.98 6.83
C TYR A 101 -27.82 -18.24 5.64
N ALA A 102 -26.76 -19.06 5.80
CA ALA A 102 -25.79 -19.32 4.72
C ALA A 102 -26.19 -20.47 3.77
N HIS A 103 -27.36 -21.11 3.95
CA HIS A 103 -27.86 -22.15 3.02
C HIS A 103 -29.31 -21.94 2.59
N PRO A 104 -29.52 -21.52 1.33
CA PRO A 104 -30.10 -22.44 0.34
C PRO A 104 -29.49 -22.35 -1.09
N GLN A 105 -28.17 -22.21 -1.25
CA GLN A 105 -27.51 -22.22 -2.57
C GLN A 105 -26.30 -23.17 -2.67
N ARG A 106 -26.36 -24.29 -1.96
CA ARG A 106 -25.54 -25.46 -2.27
C ARG A 106 -26.28 -26.36 -3.25
N ASP A 107 -26.43 -25.91 -4.49
CA ASP A 107 -26.72 -26.74 -5.67
C ASP A 107 -26.75 -25.83 -6.92
N ALA A 108 -25.56 -25.38 -7.34
CA ALA A 108 -25.36 -24.80 -8.67
C ALA A 108 -23.86 -24.84 -9.04
N SER A 109 -23.27 -26.03 -8.95
CA SER A 109 -22.01 -26.33 -9.60
C SER A 109 -22.01 -27.80 -10.02
N LEU A 110 -22.75 -28.05 -11.10
CA LEU A 110 -22.47 -29.11 -12.09
C LEU A 110 -22.09 -28.40 -13.39
#